data_AF-A0A8S2FVF8-F1
#
_entry.id   AF-A0A8S2FVF8-F1
#
_cell.length_a   1.000
_cell.length_b   1.000
_cell.length_c   1.000
_cell.angle_alpha   90.00
_cell.angle_beta   90.00
_cell.angle_gamma   90.00
#
_symmetry.space_group_name_H-M   'P 1'
#
loop_
_entity.id
_entity.type
_entity.pdbx_description
1 polymer ?
#
loop_
_entity_poly.entity_id
_entity_poly.type
_entity_poly.pdbx_seq_one_letter_code
_entity_poly.pdbx_strand_id
1 'polypeptide(L)'
;AEPFMYPVDTLQMPEYLDYIVHPMDLKTMEKNIEIKKYASTEAFIADVKWIYHNCVVFNGGNSKFTSVARSLVKIAKHEMNEISICPECYLRSVLSTTKNWFCEPCHVPHPLVWSKMKGFPFWPAKVLRIVNDEVDVRFFGQHDRQEYPGPSKRYGSHFENSMQEVQQHIERLTKLFGGFTYAPLGTPLNKKKQFKFVPIIDDCS
;
A
#
# COMPACT_ATOMS: atom_id res chain seq x y z
N ALA A 1 0.30 4.24 19.21
CA ALA A 1 -0.63 5.29 18.75
C ALA A 1 -1.45 5.89 19.89
N GLU A 2 -1.61 5.20 21.02
CA GLU A 2 -2.43 5.59 22.18
C GLU A 2 -2.40 7.10 22.56
N PRO A 3 -1.25 7.81 22.60
CA PRO A 3 -1.22 9.23 22.97
C PRO A 3 -1.90 10.19 21.97
N PHE A 4 -2.21 9.72 20.76
CA PHE A 4 -2.78 10.52 19.67
C PHE A 4 -4.18 10.06 19.28
N MET A 5 -4.80 9.20 20.09
CA MET A 5 -6.13 8.65 19.78
C MET A 5 -7.23 9.70 19.91
N TYR A 6 -7.12 10.60 20.89
CA TYR A 6 -8.12 11.61 21.21
C TYR A 6 -7.50 13.01 21.21
N PRO A 7 -8.32 14.08 21.10
CA PRO A 7 -7.84 15.44 21.26
C PRO A 7 -7.13 15.63 22.60
N VAL A 8 -6.12 16.51 22.62
CA VAL A 8 -5.45 16.89 23.86
C VAL A 8 -6.46 17.61 24.76
N ASP A 9 -6.58 17.15 26.00
CA ASP A 9 -7.48 17.76 27.00
C ASP A 9 -6.89 19.09 27.49
N THR A 10 -7.48 20.19 27.04
CA THR A 10 -7.04 21.55 27.41
C THR A 10 -7.34 21.91 28.85
N LEU A 11 -8.20 21.16 29.56
CA LEU A 11 -8.36 21.35 31.00
C LEU A 11 -7.15 20.82 31.77
N GLN A 12 -6.52 19.76 31.26
CA GLN A 12 -5.28 19.20 31.82
C GLN A 12 -4.03 19.94 31.32
N MET A 13 -4.10 20.47 30.09
CA MET A 13 -3.00 21.19 29.44
C MET A 13 -3.48 22.56 28.91
N PRO A 14 -3.71 23.56 29.80
CA PRO A 14 -4.27 24.86 29.39
C PRO A 14 -3.43 25.60 28.36
N GLU A 15 -2.11 25.49 28.48
CA GLU A 15 -1.12 26.13 27.61
C GLU A 15 -1.11 25.55 26.17
N TYR A 16 -1.80 24.44 25.91
CA TYR A 16 -1.70 23.75 24.62
C TYR A 16 -2.11 24.63 23.44
N LEU A 17 -3.17 25.43 23.61
CA LEU A 17 -3.69 26.32 22.57
C LEU A 17 -2.85 27.59 22.39
N ASP A 18 -1.93 27.90 23.30
CA ASP A 18 -1.01 29.03 23.16
C ASP A 18 0.09 28.74 22.13
N TYR A 19 0.43 27.46 21.93
CA TYR A 19 1.43 27.01 20.97
C TYR A 19 0.82 26.36 19.72
N ILE A 20 -0.34 25.73 19.85
CA ILE A 20 -0.91 24.87 18.79
C ILE A 20 -2.13 25.53 18.13
N VAL A 21 -1.92 25.99 16.90
CA VAL A 21 -2.95 26.69 16.08
C VAL A 21 -3.95 25.76 15.39
N HIS A 22 -3.56 24.50 15.16
CA HIS A 22 -4.40 23.52 14.45
C HIS A 22 -4.34 22.15 15.15
N PRO A 23 -5.09 21.94 16.23
CA PRO A 23 -5.16 20.65 16.91
C PRO A 23 -5.64 19.53 15.96
N MET A 24 -5.02 18.36 16.07
CA MET A 24 -5.36 17.18 15.28
C MET A 24 -5.05 15.91 16.05
N ASP A 25 -5.88 14.88 15.88
CA ASP A 25 -5.80 13.57 16.52
C ASP A 25 -6.53 12.51 15.68
N LEU A 26 -6.33 11.23 15.99
CA LEU A 26 -6.86 10.13 15.19
C LEU A 26 -8.40 10.05 15.21
N LYS A 27 -9.08 10.42 16.31
CA LYS A 27 -10.54 10.45 16.37
C LYS A 27 -11.12 11.58 15.51
N THR A 28 -10.47 12.74 15.52
CA THR A 28 -10.82 13.84 14.60
C THR A 28 -10.62 13.43 13.15
N MET A 29 -9.51 12.75 12.83
CA MET A 29 -9.27 12.24 11.50
C MET A 29 -10.29 11.16 11.07
N GLU A 30 -10.70 10.28 11.98
CA GLU A 30 -11.76 9.29 11.73
C GLU A 30 -13.08 9.97 11.36
N LYS A 31 -13.51 10.98 12.13
CA LYS A 31 -14.70 11.79 11.80
C LYS A 31 -14.57 12.48 10.44
N ASN A 32 -13.37 13.01 10.13
CA ASN A 32 -13.09 13.62 8.83
C ASN A 32 -13.24 12.60 7.67
N ILE A 33 -12.89 11.33 7.90
CA ILE A 33 -13.13 10.25 6.91
C ILE A 33 -14.63 9.99 6.76
N GLU A 34 -15.37 9.87 7.86
CA GLU A 34 -16.82 9.61 7.85
C GLU A 34 -17.60 10.66 7.05
N ILE A 35 -17.21 11.94 7.15
CA ILE A 35 -17.82 13.04 6.39
C ILE A 35 -17.20 13.25 5.00
N LYS A 36 -16.33 12.33 4.53
CA LYS A 36 -15.64 12.38 3.23
C LYS A 36 -14.83 13.67 3.00
N LYS A 37 -14.20 14.22 4.05
CA LYS A 37 -13.39 15.46 3.97
C LYS A 37 -12.18 15.32 3.05
N TYR A 38 -11.57 14.14 2.99
CA TYR A 38 -10.32 13.93 2.26
C TYR A 38 -10.58 13.60 0.78
N ALA A 39 -10.32 14.55 -0.10
CA ALA A 39 -10.43 14.35 -1.56
C ALA A 39 -9.26 13.55 -2.16
N SER A 40 -8.16 13.36 -1.42
CA SER A 40 -7.01 12.58 -1.87
C SER A 40 -6.21 11.98 -0.71
N THR A 41 -5.34 11.01 -1.04
CA THR A 41 -4.38 10.41 -0.12
C THR A 41 -3.42 11.45 0.48
N GLU A 42 -3.06 12.47 -0.29
CA GLU A 42 -2.17 13.56 0.13
C GLU A 42 -2.86 14.46 1.17
N ALA A 43 -4.16 14.73 0.99
CA ALA A 43 -4.96 15.49 1.94
C ALA A 43 -5.04 14.76 3.30
N PHE A 44 -5.25 13.44 3.29
CA PHE A 44 -5.20 12.62 4.50
C PHE A 44 -3.83 12.70 5.19
N ILE A 45 -2.74 12.54 4.43
CA ILE A 45 -1.36 12.63 4.96
C ILE A 45 -1.06 14.02 5.54
N ALA A 46 -1.64 15.09 4.99
CA ALA A 46 -1.49 16.44 5.53
C ALA A 46 -2.02 16.55 6.97
N ASP A 47 -3.21 15.98 7.25
CA ASP A 47 -3.76 15.96 8.61
C ASP A 47 -2.95 15.04 9.55
N VAL A 48 -2.41 13.91 9.08
CA VAL A 48 -1.48 13.09 9.90
C VAL A 48 -0.22 13.88 10.27
N LYS A 49 0.29 14.73 9.37
CA LYS A 49 1.47 15.56 9.64
C LYS A 49 1.19 16.63 10.71
N TRP A 50 -0.04 17.09 10.87
CA TRP A 50 -0.40 17.99 11.98
C TRP A 50 -0.19 17.33 13.35
N ILE A 51 -0.56 16.05 13.50
CA ILE A 51 -0.29 15.29 14.74
C ILE A 51 1.21 15.31 15.07
N TYR A 52 2.05 15.04 14.06
CA TYR A 52 3.51 15.08 14.25
C TYR A 52 4.04 16.48 14.53
N HIS A 53 3.60 17.48 13.76
CA HIS A 53 4.03 18.87 13.92
C HIS A 53 3.68 19.39 15.32
N ASN A 54 2.42 19.24 15.75
CA ASN A 54 1.95 19.68 17.06
C ASN A 54 2.72 18.98 18.18
N CYS A 55 2.98 17.68 18.02
CA CYS A 55 3.76 16.91 18.98
C CYS A 55 5.21 17.44 19.11
N VAL A 56 5.86 17.79 17.99
CA VAL A 56 7.21 18.39 18.00
C VAL A 56 7.21 19.76 18.64
N VAL A 57 6.25 20.63 18.29
CA VAL A 57 6.14 22.00 18.82
C VAL A 57 5.94 21.97 20.32
N PHE A 58 5.02 21.14 20.81
CA PHE A 58 4.65 21.11 22.22
C PHE A 58 5.59 20.29 23.10
N ASN A 59 6.04 19.11 22.63
CA ASN A 59 6.83 18.18 23.45
C ASN A 59 8.33 18.20 23.13
N GLY A 60 8.75 18.92 22.07
CA GLY A 60 10.14 18.96 21.60
C GLY A 60 10.54 17.76 20.75
N GLY A 61 11.48 17.97 19.82
CA GLY A 61 11.87 16.98 18.80
C GLY A 61 12.46 15.65 19.32
N ASN A 62 12.98 15.64 20.55
CA ASN A 62 13.60 14.48 21.19
C ASN A 62 12.65 13.71 22.12
N SER A 63 11.39 14.12 22.21
CA SER A 63 10.41 13.45 23.05
C SER A 63 10.06 12.04 22.54
N LYS A 64 9.76 11.13 23.49
CA LYS A 64 9.24 9.79 23.17
C LYS A 64 7.93 9.87 22.38
N PHE A 65 7.08 10.86 22.66
CA PHE A 65 5.84 11.11 21.92
C PHE A 65 6.13 11.44 20.47
N THR A 66 7.15 12.26 20.21
CA THR A 66 7.56 12.65 18.85
C THR A 66 8.03 11.46 18.03
N SER A 67 8.72 10.49 18.65
CA SER A 67 9.09 9.24 17.98
C SER A 67 7.86 8.45 17.52
N VAL A 68 6.86 8.31 18.39
CA VAL A 68 5.59 7.63 18.06
C VAL A 68 4.84 8.37 16.95
N ALA A 69 4.74 9.70 17.02
CA ALA A 69 4.09 10.50 15.98
C ALA A 69 4.82 10.44 14.63
N ARG A 70 6.16 10.38 14.64
CA ARG A 70 6.96 10.17 13.43
C ARG A 70 6.65 8.81 12.80
N SER A 71 6.54 7.76 13.61
CA SER A 71 6.15 6.43 13.14
C SER A 71 4.74 6.43 12.55
N LEU A 72 3.80 7.18 13.14
CA LEU A 72 2.45 7.34 12.59
C LEU A 72 2.48 7.94 11.18
N VAL A 73 3.24 9.02 10.95
CA VAL A 73 3.41 9.61 9.62
C VAL A 73 4.04 8.63 8.63
N LYS A 74 5.02 7.83 9.07
CA LYS A 74 5.66 6.81 8.22
C LYS A 74 4.66 5.73 7.78
N ILE A 75 3.89 5.20 8.73
CA ILE A 75 2.86 4.19 8.46
C ILE A 75 1.81 4.78 7.51
N ALA A 76 1.26 5.95 7.83
CA ALA A 76 0.25 6.59 6.98
C ALA A 76 0.75 6.81 5.54
N LYS A 77 1.99 7.28 5.37
CA LYS A 77 2.59 7.43 4.02
C LYS A 77 2.71 6.09 3.29
N HIS A 78 3.12 5.04 4.00
CA HIS A 78 3.23 3.70 3.41
C HIS A 78 1.86 3.19 2.95
N GLU A 79 0.86 3.21 3.83
CA GLU A 79 -0.50 2.74 3.55
C GLU A 79 -1.15 3.54 2.41
N MET A 80 -1.03 4.87 2.43
CA MET A 80 -1.58 5.72 1.37
C MET A 80 -0.89 5.46 0.03
N ASN A 81 0.42 5.19 0.02
CA ASN A 81 1.12 4.81 -1.19
C ASN A 81 0.62 3.45 -1.71
N GLU A 82 0.39 2.46 -0.84
CA GLU A 82 -0.19 1.17 -1.24
C GLU A 82 -1.57 1.34 -1.90
N ILE A 83 -2.45 2.15 -1.30
CA ILE A 83 -3.76 2.50 -1.85
C ILE A 83 -3.60 3.17 -3.22
N SER A 84 -2.69 4.14 -3.35
CA SER A 84 -2.47 4.88 -4.60
C SER A 84 -1.97 4.00 -5.75
N ILE A 85 -1.29 2.89 -5.44
CA ILE A 85 -0.75 1.98 -6.45
C ILE A 85 -1.87 1.11 -7.01
N CYS A 86 -2.68 0.48 -6.15
CA CYS A 86 -3.88 -0.24 -6.57
C CYS A 86 -4.82 -0.43 -5.37
N PRO A 87 -5.97 0.28 -5.32
CA PRO A 87 -6.92 0.19 -4.22
C PRO A 87 -7.48 -1.23 -4.04
N GLU A 88 -7.71 -1.96 -5.13
CA GLU A 88 -8.20 -3.34 -5.07
C GLU A 88 -7.18 -4.30 -4.45
N CYS A 89 -5.90 -4.19 -4.85
CA CYS A 89 -4.84 -4.99 -4.25
C CYS A 89 -4.69 -4.65 -2.76
N TYR A 90 -4.80 -3.37 -2.39
CA TYR A 90 -4.77 -2.95 -1.00
C TYR A 90 -5.93 -3.54 -0.19
N LEU A 91 -7.16 -3.32 -0.65
CA LEU A 91 -8.37 -3.83 0.02
C LEU A 91 -8.31 -5.36 0.19
N ARG A 92 -7.85 -6.09 -0.83
CA ARG A 92 -7.72 -7.55 -0.73
C ARG A 92 -6.62 -7.99 0.25
N SER A 93 -5.50 -7.27 0.31
CA SER A 93 -4.45 -7.56 1.29
C SER A 93 -4.91 -7.34 2.73
N VAL A 94 -5.81 -6.37 2.97
CA VAL A 94 -6.29 -6.01 4.30
C VAL A 94 -7.51 -6.83 4.72
N LEU A 95 -8.46 -7.05 3.80
CA LEU A 95 -9.77 -7.62 4.12
C LEU A 95 -9.85 -9.14 3.92
N SER A 96 -8.94 -9.74 3.15
CA SER A 96 -9.04 -11.17 2.86
C SER A 96 -8.63 -12.00 4.06
N THR A 97 -9.57 -12.81 4.54
CA THR A 97 -9.31 -13.89 5.49
C THR A 97 -8.73 -15.15 4.82
N THR A 98 -8.68 -15.16 3.48
CA THR A 98 -8.18 -16.29 2.69
C THR A 98 -6.73 -16.10 2.28
N LYS A 99 -5.97 -17.21 2.24
CA LYS A 99 -4.56 -17.23 1.79
C LYS A 99 -4.39 -16.90 0.30
N ASN A 100 -5.45 -16.95 -0.50
CA ASN A 100 -5.39 -16.85 -1.97
C ASN A 100 -5.83 -15.47 -2.49
N TRP A 101 -5.83 -14.46 -1.63
CA TRP A 101 -6.22 -13.09 -1.98
C TRP A 101 -5.40 -12.54 -3.16
N PHE A 102 -4.12 -12.90 -3.19
CA PHE A 102 -3.21 -12.46 -4.24
C PHE A 102 -3.49 -13.15 -5.59
N CYS A 103 -4.20 -14.27 -5.61
CA CYS A 103 -4.61 -14.92 -6.84
C CYS A 103 -5.84 -14.25 -7.48
N GLU A 104 -6.52 -13.34 -6.78
CA GLU A 104 -7.70 -12.67 -7.34
C GLU A 104 -7.29 -11.57 -8.35
N PRO A 105 -7.88 -11.52 -9.56
CA PRO A 105 -7.64 -10.45 -10.54
C PRO A 105 -8.31 -9.13 -10.18
N CYS A 106 -7.60 -8.02 -10.41
CA CYS A 106 -8.19 -6.68 -10.34
C CYS A 106 -9.03 -6.39 -11.59
N HIS A 107 -9.91 -5.39 -11.54
CA HIS A 107 -10.70 -4.98 -12.71
C HIS A 107 -9.83 -4.57 -13.89
N VAL A 108 -8.69 -3.94 -13.61
CA VAL A 108 -7.59 -3.75 -14.57
C VAL A 108 -6.49 -4.77 -14.23
N PRO A 109 -6.42 -5.90 -14.97
CA PRO A 109 -5.44 -6.95 -14.71
C PRO A 109 -4.01 -6.44 -14.76
N HIS A 110 -3.23 -6.86 -13.77
CA HIS A 110 -1.83 -6.53 -13.66
C HIS A 110 -1.01 -7.48 -14.55
N PRO A 111 -0.11 -6.97 -15.42
CA PRO A 111 0.75 -7.84 -16.22
C PRO A 111 1.57 -8.77 -15.34
N LEU A 112 1.67 -10.03 -15.77
CA LEU A 112 2.53 -11.02 -15.12
C LEU A 112 3.91 -10.98 -15.77
N VAL A 113 4.95 -10.93 -14.95
CA VAL A 113 6.34 -10.87 -15.40
C VAL A 113 7.21 -11.84 -14.61
N TRP A 114 8.30 -12.26 -15.25
CA TRP A 114 9.45 -12.81 -14.56
C TRP A 114 10.39 -11.66 -14.19
N SER A 115 10.53 -11.40 -12.89
CA SER A 115 11.41 -10.33 -12.40
C SER A 115 12.67 -10.93 -11.78
N LYS A 116 13.83 -10.32 -12.05
CA LYS A 116 15.14 -10.72 -11.50
C LYS A 116 15.71 -9.60 -10.65
N MET A 117 15.76 -9.82 -9.34
CA MET A 117 16.48 -8.94 -8.43
C MET A 117 17.96 -9.31 -8.35
N LYS A 118 18.82 -8.31 -8.09
CA LYS A 118 20.26 -8.51 -7.96
C LYS A 118 20.54 -9.50 -6.83
N GLY A 119 21.23 -10.60 -7.13
CA GLY A 119 21.55 -11.66 -6.17
C GLY A 119 20.48 -12.76 -6.04
N PHE A 120 19.39 -12.69 -6.81
CA PHE A 120 18.28 -13.64 -6.75
C PHE A 120 17.94 -14.22 -8.14
N PRO A 121 17.37 -15.43 -8.20
CA PRO A 121 16.84 -15.98 -9.44
C PRO A 121 15.58 -15.23 -9.90
N PHE A 122 15.14 -15.54 -11.12
CA PHE A 122 13.87 -15.03 -11.63
C PHE A 122 12.71 -15.55 -10.77
N TRP A 123 11.76 -14.66 -10.49
CA TRP A 123 10.57 -14.97 -9.70
C TRP A 123 9.32 -14.37 -10.37
N PRO A 124 8.17 -15.08 -10.33
CA PRO A 124 6.94 -14.55 -10.90
C PRO A 124 6.39 -13.38 -10.07
N ALA A 125 5.93 -12.33 -10.76
CA ALA A 125 5.39 -11.14 -10.13
C ALA A 125 4.28 -10.48 -10.94
N LYS A 126 3.44 -9.70 -10.26
CA LYS A 126 2.51 -8.75 -10.86
C LYS A 126 3.17 -7.38 -10.99
N VAL A 127 3.08 -6.77 -12.17
CA VAL A 127 3.45 -5.36 -12.37
C VAL A 127 2.33 -4.48 -11.86
N LEU A 128 2.60 -3.72 -10.81
CA LEU A 128 1.61 -2.84 -10.18
C LEU A 128 1.64 -1.44 -10.78
N ARG A 129 2.84 -0.92 -11.03
CA ARG A 129 3.02 0.45 -11.54
C ARG A 129 4.32 0.57 -12.32
N ILE A 130 4.35 1.46 -13.30
CA ILE A 130 5.56 1.87 -14.03
C ILE A 130 5.66 3.38 -13.95
N VAL A 131 6.72 3.91 -13.33
CA VAL A 131 6.98 5.35 -13.18
C VAL A 131 8.43 5.62 -13.55
N ASN A 132 8.70 6.55 -14.47
CA ASN A 132 10.06 6.95 -14.85
C ASN A 132 10.99 5.76 -15.16
N ASP A 133 10.50 4.79 -15.92
CA ASP A 133 11.16 3.52 -16.25
C ASP A 133 11.43 2.55 -15.09
N GLU A 134 11.09 2.92 -13.85
CA GLU A 134 11.06 2.03 -12.70
C GLU A 134 9.76 1.24 -12.67
N VAL A 135 9.85 -0.05 -12.33
CA VAL A 135 8.74 -0.99 -12.34
C VAL A 135 8.50 -1.49 -10.93
N ASP A 136 7.37 -1.09 -10.35
CA ASP A 136 6.91 -1.62 -9.07
C ASP A 136 6.25 -2.99 -9.31
N VAL A 137 6.80 -4.03 -8.69
CA VAL A 137 6.28 -5.39 -8.76
C VAL A 137 5.91 -5.93 -7.39
N ARG A 138 4.94 -6.84 -7.34
CA ARG A 138 4.64 -7.67 -6.15
C ARG A 138 4.72 -9.14 -6.52
N PHE A 139 5.52 -9.90 -5.77
CA PHE A 139 5.84 -11.29 -6.05
C PHE A 139 4.77 -12.25 -5.55
N PHE A 140 4.56 -13.34 -6.29
CA PHE A 140 3.72 -14.45 -5.84
C PHE A 140 4.43 -15.25 -4.73
N GLY A 141 3.66 -15.89 -3.84
CA GLY A 141 4.17 -16.65 -2.69
C GLY A 141 4.14 -15.87 -1.37
N GLN A 142 5.26 -15.23 -0.97
CA GLN A 142 5.33 -14.56 0.35
C GLN A 142 4.59 -13.21 0.44
N HIS A 143 4.09 -12.70 -0.69
CA HIS A 143 3.24 -11.49 -0.86
C HIS A 143 3.80 -10.15 -0.35
N ASP A 144 4.98 -10.12 0.28
CA ASP A 144 5.69 -8.89 0.64
C ASP A 144 6.40 -8.23 -0.57
N ARG A 145 6.40 -6.89 -0.63
CA ARG A 145 7.02 -6.14 -1.74
C ARG A 145 8.56 -6.20 -1.78
N GLN A 146 9.20 -6.75 -0.75
CA GLN A 146 10.66 -6.70 -0.62
C GLN A 146 11.31 -7.95 0.01
N GLU A 147 10.54 -8.94 0.47
CA GLU A 147 11.11 -10.17 1.02
C GLU A 147 11.05 -11.30 0.00
N TYR A 148 12.19 -11.53 -0.66
CA TYR A 148 12.45 -12.82 -1.26
C TYR A 148 12.60 -13.85 -0.14
N PRO A 149 12.15 -15.10 -0.33
CA PRO A 149 12.72 -16.20 0.42
C PRO A 149 14.22 -16.18 0.09
N GLY A 150 15.06 -15.86 1.08
CA GLY A 150 16.51 -15.89 0.91
C GLY A 150 16.99 -17.23 0.34
N PRO A 151 18.28 -17.38 -0.01
CA PRO A 151 18.86 -18.67 -0.40
C PRO A 151 18.76 -19.64 0.79
N SER A 152 17.59 -20.26 0.90
CA SER A 152 17.17 -21.15 1.98
C SER A 152 17.12 -22.56 1.40
N LYS A 153 17.36 -23.55 2.26
CA LYS A 153 17.18 -24.99 1.93
C LYS A 153 15.78 -25.32 1.39
N ARG A 154 14.82 -24.39 1.49
CA ARG A 154 13.42 -24.52 1.04
C ARG A 154 13.09 -23.77 -0.25
N TYR A 155 14.08 -23.22 -0.96
CA TYR A 155 13.87 -22.46 -2.21
C TYR A 155 12.91 -23.17 -3.19
N GLY A 156 13.11 -24.47 -3.43
CA GLY A 156 12.26 -25.26 -4.34
C GLY A 156 10.78 -25.24 -3.94
N SER A 157 10.49 -25.50 -2.66
CA SER A 157 9.11 -25.50 -2.16
C SER A 157 8.45 -24.12 -2.21
N HIS A 158 9.18 -23.04 -1.88
CA HIS A 158 8.65 -21.68 -2.00
C HIS A 158 8.38 -21.30 -3.46
N PHE A 159 9.25 -21.73 -4.38
CA PHE A 159 9.07 -21.49 -5.80
C PHE A 159 7.85 -22.25 -6.35
N GLU A 160 7.71 -23.53 -6.02
CA GLU A 160 6.54 -24.34 -6.39
C GLU A 160 5.24 -23.71 -5.90
N ASN A 161 5.19 -23.25 -4.65
CA ASN A 161 4.01 -22.55 -4.11
C ASN A 161 3.71 -21.26 -4.90
N SER A 162 4.73 -20.47 -5.23
CA SER A 162 4.54 -19.26 -6.05
C SER A 162 3.97 -19.58 -7.44
N MET A 163 4.41 -20.69 -8.05
CA MET A 163 3.91 -21.13 -9.35
C MET A 163 2.48 -21.66 -9.28
N GLN A 164 2.10 -22.33 -8.20
CA GLN A 164 0.70 -22.73 -7.95
C GLN A 164 -0.22 -21.49 -7.86
N GLU A 165 0.21 -20.44 -7.17
CA GLU A 165 -0.54 -19.19 -7.11
C GLU A 165 -0.67 -18.50 -8.48
N VAL A 166 0.42 -18.47 -9.26
CA VAL A 166 0.40 -17.93 -10.64
C VAL A 166 -0.62 -18.69 -11.48
N GLN A 167 -0.61 -20.02 -11.42
CA GLN A 167 -1.54 -20.85 -12.17
C GLN A 167 -3.00 -20.58 -11.77
N GLN A 168 -3.29 -20.53 -10.47
CA GLN A 168 -4.62 -20.19 -9.97
C GLN A 168 -5.05 -18.78 -10.42
N HIS A 169 -4.13 -17.82 -10.42
CA HIS A 169 -4.41 -16.47 -10.89
C HIS A 169 -4.73 -16.43 -12.39
N ILE A 170 -3.99 -17.18 -13.22
CA ILE A 170 -4.22 -17.27 -14.67
C ILE A 170 -5.56 -17.94 -14.99
N GLU A 171 -5.95 -18.98 -14.24
CA GLU A 171 -7.26 -19.61 -14.37
C GLU A 171 -8.39 -18.62 -14.08
N ARG A 172 -8.24 -17.79 -13.04
CA ARG A 172 -9.22 -16.74 -12.71
C ARG A 172 -9.25 -15.65 -13.76
N LEU A 173 -8.09 -15.21 -14.27
CA LEU A 173 -8.02 -14.27 -15.38
C LEU A 173 -8.75 -14.80 -16.62
N THR A 174 -8.51 -16.06 -16.96
CA THR A 174 -9.15 -16.71 -18.13
C THR A 174 -10.67 -16.79 -17.96
N LYS A 175 -11.15 -17.11 -16.76
CA LYS A 175 -12.59 -17.17 -16.45
C LYS A 175 -13.25 -15.79 -16.52
N LEU A 176 -12.59 -14.73 -16.06
CA LEU A 176 -13.17 -13.38 -15.99
C LEU A 176 -13.02 -12.57 -17.28
N PHE A 177 -11.90 -12.72 -17.98
CA PHE A 177 -11.55 -11.90 -19.15
C PHE A 177 -11.53 -12.68 -20.47
N GLY A 178 -11.93 -13.96 -20.45
CA GLY A 178 -12.06 -14.81 -21.64
C GLY A 178 -10.76 -15.40 -22.18
N GLY A 179 -9.60 -15.11 -21.57
CA GLY A 179 -8.33 -15.68 -21.99
C GLY A 179 -7.11 -15.12 -21.27
N PHE A 180 -5.98 -15.82 -21.41
CA PHE A 180 -4.65 -15.36 -21.02
C PHE A 180 -3.64 -15.80 -22.09
N THR A 181 -2.78 -14.89 -22.53
CA THR A 181 -1.77 -15.18 -23.56
C THR A 181 -0.37 -15.06 -22.97
N TYR A 182 0.40 -16.13 -23.06
CA TYR A 182 1.81 -16.12 -22.69
C TYR A 182 2.65 -15.41 -23.76
N ALA A 183 3.57 -14.56 -23.32
CA ALA A 183 4.56 -13.98 -24.21
C ALA A 183 5.65 -15.02 -24.55
N PRO A 184 6.27 -14.95 -25.75
CA PRO A 184 7.46 -15.72 -26.07
C PRO A 184 8.56 -15.52 -25.03
N LEU A 185 9.41 -16.54 -24.83
CA LEU A 185 10.52 -16.47 -23.90
C LEU A 185 11.45 -15.29 -24.23
N GLY A 186 11.82 -14.51 -23.21
CA GLY A 186 12.70 -13.35 -23.37
C GLY A 186 12.01 -12.07 -23.87
N THR A 187 10.69 -12.07 -24.03
CA THR A 187 9.95 -10.84 -24.39
C THR A 187 10.11 -9.77 -23.30
N PRO A 188 10.64 -8.58 -23.61
CA PRO A 188 10.78 -7.52 -22.62
C PRO A 188 9.43 -6.92 -22.23
N LEU A 189 9.29 -6.47 -20.98
CA LEU A 189 8.12 -5.72 -20.54
C LEU A 189 8.01 -4.40 -21.32
N ASN A 190 6.87 -4.17 -21.97
CA ASN A 190 6.58 -2.90 -22.61
C ASN A 190 6.25 -1.81 -21.57
N LYS A 191 7.26 -1.02 -21.20
CA LYS A 191 7.13 0.07 -20.21
C LYS A 191 6.29 1.26 -20.67
N LYS A 192 6.02 1.38 -21.97
CA LYS A 192 5.20 2.46 -22.54
C LYS A 192 3.70 2.20 -22.42
N LYS A 193 3.30 0.94 -22.18
CA LYS A 193 1.90 0.59 -21.98
C LYS A 193 1.52 1.00 -20.56
N GLN A 194 0.71 2.04 -20.43
CA GLN A 194 0.16 2.43 -19.14
C GLN A 194 -0.94 1.45 -18.74
N PHE A 195 -0.74 0.77 -17.63
CA PHE A 195 -1.75 -0.06 -16.96
C PHE A 195 -2.42 0.80 -15.91
N LYS A 196 -3.26 1.73 -16.37
CA LYS A 196 -3.92 2.69 -15.47
C LYS A 196 -5.16 2.07 -14.86
N PHE A 197 -5.23 2.13 -13.53
CA PHE A 197 -6.51 2.17 -12.82
C PHE A 197 -7.24 3.44 -13.27
N VAL A 198 -8.41 3.29 -13.88
CA VAL A 198 -9.32 4.43 -14.06
C VAL A 198 -10.11 4.51 -12.77
N PRO A 199 -9.93 5.55 -11.92
CA PRO A 199 -10.78 5.70 -10.76
C PRO A 199 -12.23 5.79 -11.26
N ILE A 200 -13.09 4.94 -10.71
CA ILE A 200 -14.52 5.19 -10.75
C ILE A 200 -14.71 6.41 -9.85
N ILE A 201 -14.56 7.60 -10.44
CA ILE A 201 -15.33 8.73 -9.98
C ILE A 201 -16.73 8.34 -10.39
N ASP A 202 -17.50 7.83 -9.44
CA ASP A 202 -18.94 7.90 -9.57
C ASP A 202 -19.25 9.40 -9.66
N ASP A 203 -19.45 9.89 -10.87
CA ASP A 203 -20.30 11.06 -11.15
C ASP A 203 -21.73 10.69 -10.70
N CYS A 204 -21.91 10.49 -9.40
CA CYS A 204 -23.21 10.57 -8.76
C CYS A 204 -23.51 12.05 -8.58
N SER A 205 -24.02 12.61 -9.69
CA SER A 205 -24.92 13.75 -9.75
C SER A 205 -26.01 13.66 -8.68
#